data_AF-A0A0D3CHQ4-F1
#
_entry.id   AF-A0A0D3CHQ4-F1
#
_cell.length_a   1.000
_cell.length_b   1.000
_cell.length_c   1.000
_cell.angle_alpha   90.00
_cell.angle_beta   90.00
_cell.angle_gamma   90.00
#
_symmetry.space_group_name_H-M   'P 1'
#
loop_
_entity.id
_entity.type
_entity.pdbx_description
1 polymer ?
#
loop_
_entity_poly.entity_id
_entity_poly.type
_entity_poly.pdbx_seq_one_letter_code
_entity_poly.pdbx_strand_id
1 'polypeptide(L)'
;MTYHSIVEWAHKQYIAKHPHGLSEQWGNFHYFRMQNISDIYFIGGFGTVAWVDVKEYEALQPDKIAVDGGEHNLKELNAIFSKPLRELLSSESEVDDAALISIDSKGIDVRVRQGAQFNIQRLPFEEGHGVETLEEAKAALWKVIEKVKLNYFQK
;
A
#
# COMPACT_ATOMS: atom_id res chain seq x y z
N MET A 1 -4.00 -25.22 -21.97
CA MET A 1 -2.64 -24.69 -22.17
C MET A 1 -1.69 -25.85 -22.39
N THR A 2 -0.75 -25.71 -23.33
CA THR A 2 0.34 -26.68 -23.50
C THR A 2 1.44 -26.41 -22.47
N TYR A 3 2.29 -27.39 -22.17
CA TYR A 3 3.41 -27.22 -21.23
C TYR A 3 4.31 -26.02 -21.60
N HIS A 4 4.59 -25.85 -22.90
CA HIS A 4 5.35 -24.72 -23.43
C HIS A 4 4.72 -23.37 -23.07
N SER A 5 3.39 -23.24 -23.23
CA SER A 5 2.67 -22.00 -22.91
C SER A 5 2.67 -21.64 -21.41
N ILE A 6 2.80 -22.62 -20.51
CA ILE A 6 2.84 -22.38 -19.06
C ILE A 6 4.20 -21.82 -18.66
N VAL A 7 5.28 -22.33 -19.24
CA VAL A 7 6.64 -21.84 -18.99
C VAL A 7 6.80 -20.41 -19.49
N GLU A 8 6.35 -20.11 -20.70
CA GLU A 8 6.36 -18.75 -21.25
C GLU A 8 5.56 -17.78 -20.39
N TRP A 9 4.38 -18.20 -19.93
CA TRP A 9 3.57 -17.38 -19.03
C TRP A 9 4.28 -17.13 -17.70
N ALA A 10 4.84 -18.16 -17.07
CA ALA A 10 5.53 -18.04 -15.79
C ALA A 10 6.77 -17.13 -15.88
N HIS A 11 7.54 -17.29 -16.96
CA HIS A 11 8.67 -16.44 -17.29
C HIS A 11 8.25 -14.96 -17.43
N LYS A 12 7.16 -14.69 -18.16
CA LYS A 12 6.63 -13.32 -18.30
C LYS A 12 6.25 -12.70 -16.95
N GLN A 13 5.60 -13.45 -16.06
CA GLN A 13 5.26 -12.96 -14.71
C GLN A 13 6.52 -12.70 -13.86
N TYR A 14 7.51 -13.57 -13.97
CA TYR A 14 8.76 -13.46 -13.21
C TYR A 14 9.55 -12.20 -13.59
N ILE A 15 9.80 -11.99 -14.89
CA ILE A 15 10.56 -10.84 -15.40
C ILE A 15 9.85 -9.52 -15.09
N ALA A 16 8.52 -9.48 -15.14
CA ALA A 16 7.76 -8.28 -14.77
C ALA A 16 8.04 -7.82 -13.32
N LYS A 17 8.31 -8.76 -12.40
CA LYS A 17 8.66 -8.45 -11.01
C LYS A 17 10.18 -8.37 -10.75
N HIS A 18 10.99 -9.00 -11.59
CA HIS A 18 12.44 -9.11 -11.42
C HIS A 18 13.18 -8.67 -12.70
N PRO A 19 13.06 -7.38 -13.10
CA PRO A 19 13.60 -6.89 -14.37
C PRO A 19 15.14 -6.97 -14.47
N HIS A 20 15.83 -7.17 -13.34
CA HIS A 20 17.28 -7.32 -13.26
C HIS A 20 17.72 -8.74 -12.85
N GLY A 21 16.82 -9.72 -12.91
CA GLY A 21 17.13 -11.12 -12.57
C GLY A 21 18.17 -11.72 -13.51
N LEU A 22 19.41 -11.87 -13.04
CA LEU A 22 20.54 -12.43 -13.79
C LEU A 22 20.42 -13.93 -14.12
N SER A 23 19.38 -14.61 -13.61
CA SER A 23 19.34 -16.07 -13.47
C SER A 23 18.97 -16.85 -14.73
N GLU A 24 18.50 -16.19 -15.79
CA GLU A 24 18.05 -16.88 -17.01
C GLU A 24 19.18 -17.26 -17.95
N GLN A 25 20.40 -16.80 -17.67
CA GLN A 25 21.58 -17.16 -18.45
C GLN A 25 22.04 -18.60 -18.20
N TRP A 26 21.47 -19.30 -17.22
CA TRP A 26 21.89 -20.61 -16.78
C TRP A 26 20.81 -21.64 -17.11
N GLY A 27 21.15 -22.65 -17.92
CA GLY A 27 20.21 -23.66 -18.46
C GLY A 27 19.58 -24.63 -17.44
N ASN A 28 19.62 -24.29 -16.16
CA ASN A 28 19.08 -25.05 -15.02
C ASN A 28 18.01 -24.26 -14.23
N PHE A 29 17.39 -23.25 -14.85
CA PHE A 29 16.31 -22.48 -14.22
C PHE A 29 14.94 -23.14 -14.49
N HIS A 30 14.16 -23.36 -13.43
CA HIS A 30 12.84 -24.00 -13.50
C HIS A 30 11.79 -23.17 -12.77
N TYR A 31 10.62 -23.02 -13.38
CA TYR A 31 9.47 -22.35 -12.76
C TYR A 31 8.58 -23.37 -12.05
N PHE A 32 8.27 -23.08 -10.79
CA PHE A 32 7.27 -23.81 -10.01
C PHE A 32 6.15 -22.85 -9.64
N ARG A 33 4.91 -23.34 -9.72
CA ARG A 33 3.73 -22.58 -9.32
C ARG A 33 3.01 -23.35 -8.22
N MET A 34 2.65 -22.65 -7.14
CA MET A 34 1.62 -23.11 -6.23
C MET A 34 0.27 -23.01 -6.95
N GLN A 35 -0.12 -24.10 -7.63
CA GLN A 35 -1.29 -24.11 -8.51
C GLN A 35 -2.60 -23.99 -7.72
N ASN A 36 -2.67 -24.65 -6.57
CA ASN A 36 -3.82 -24.63 -5.67
C ASN A 36 -3.36 -24.05 -4.33
N ILE A 37 -4.13 -23.11 -3.80
CA ILE A 37 -3.97 -22.60 -2.45
C ILE A 37 -4.83 -23.48 -1.54
N SER A 38 -4.25 -24.14 -0.54
CA SER A 38 -5.04 -24.96 0.39
C SER A 38 -5.76 -24.06 1.40
N ASP A 39 -5.01 -23.14 2.00
CA ASP A 39 -5.47 -22.25 3.05
C ASP A 39 -4.60 -21.00 3.05
N ILE A 40 -5.14 -19.89 3.56
CA ILE A 40 -4.42 -18.64 3.71
C ILE A 40 -4.50 -18.21 5.18
N TYR A 41 -3.34 -18.12 5.82
CA TYR A 41 -3.21 -17.55 7.15
C TYR A 41 -2.45 -16.24 7.06
N PHE A 42 -3.17 -15.14 7.26
CA PHE A 42 -2.63 -13.79 7.17
C PHE A 42 -2.16 -13.31 8.54
N ILE A 43 -0.93 -12.81 8.58
CA ILE A 43 -0.34 -12.13 9.73
C ILE A 43 0.15 -10.77 9.22
N GLY A 44 -0.47 -9.70 9.70
CA GLY A 44 -0.10 -8.33 9.30
C GLY A 44 -0.19 -7.34 10.45
N GLY A 45 0.64 -6.29 10.41
CA GLY A 45 0.55 -5.11 11.27
C GLY A 45 0.31 -5.37 12.77
N PHE A 46 -0.41 -4.46 13.43
CA PHE A 46 -0.73 -4.49 14.87
C PHE A 46 -1.67 -5.64 15.26
N GLY A 47 -1.17 -6.86 15.21
CA GLY A 47 -1.90 -8.03 15.72
C GLY A 47 -3.07 -8.47 14.84
N THR A 48 -3.12 -8.07 13.56
CA THR A 48 -4.10 -8.60 12.63
C THR A 48 -3.69 -10.01 12.24
N VAL A 49 -4.45 -10.97 12.74
CA VAL A 49 -4.25 -12.40 12.48
C VAL A 49 -5.58 -12.97 12.03
N ALA A 50 -5.62 -13.51 10.82
CA ALA A 50 -6.86 -14.01 10.25
C ALA A 50 -6.63 -15.19 9.30
N TRP A 51 -7.55 -16.15 9.33
CA TRP A 51 -7.75 -17.07 8.20
C TRP A 51 -8.53 -16.32 7.11
N VAL A 52 -8.09 -16.48 5.86
CA VAL A 52 -8.74 -15.88 4.69
C VAL A 52 -9.34 -16.99 3.85
N ASP A 53 -10.58 -16.81 3.41
CA ASP A 53 -11.23 -17.76 2.51
C ASP A 53 -10.52 -17.76 1.15
N VAL A 54 -10.18 -18.96 0.66
CA VAL A 54 -9.41 -19.11 -0.58
C VAL A 54 -10.21 -18.61 -1.78
N LYS A 55 -11.53 -18.86 -1.84
CA LYS A 55 -12.34 -18.44 -2.98
C LYS A 55 -12.53 -16.93 -3.00
N GLU A 56 -12.67 -16.32 -1.83
CA GLU A 56 -12.69 -14.86 -1.71
C GLU A 56 -11.37 -14.26 -2.19
N TYR A 57 -10.23 -14.79 -1.74
CA TYR A 57 -8.92 -14.33 -2.18
C TYR A 57 -8.74 -14.45 -3.70
N GLU A 58 -9.12 -15.59 -4.30
CA GLU A 58 -9.00 -15.83 -5.74
C GLU A 58 -9.94 -14.95 -6.58
N ALA A 59 -11.07 -14.51 -6.03
CA ALA A 59 -12.04 -13.66 -6.71
C ALA A 59 -11.70 -12.16 -6.66
N LEU A 60 -10.78 -11.77 -5.79
CA LEU A 60 -10.39 -10.38 -5.59
C LEU A 60 -9.22 -9.98 -6.48
N GLN A 61 -9.06 -8.67 -6.67
CA GLN A 61 -7.90 -8.07 -7.31
C GLN A 61 -7.10 -7.26 -6.29
N PRO A 62 -5.76 -7.21 -6.41
CA PRO A 62 -4.95 -6.31 -5.62
C PRO A 62 -5.41 -4.86 -5.74
N ASP A 63 -5.26 -4.10 -4.64
CA ASP A 63 -5.55 -2.67 -4.63
C ASP A 63 -4.63 -1.94 -5.62
N LYS A 64 -5.23 -1.19 -6.54
CA LYS A 64 -4.52 -0.65 -7.70
C LYS A 64 -3.46 0.37 -7.33
N ILE A 65 -3.76 1.33 -6.46
CA ILE A 65 -2.76 2.33 -6.04
C ILE A 65 -1.69 1.72 -5.12
N ALA A 66 -2.01 0.65 -4.39
CA ALA A 66 -1.02 -0.07 -3.59
C ALA A 66 -0.01 -0.84 -4.47
N VAL A 67 -0.45 -1.36 -5.61
CA VAL A 67 0.40 -2.10 -6.56
C VAL A 67 1.12 -1.18 -7.53
N ASP A 68 0.42 -0.15 -8.02
CA ASP A 68 0.93 0.77 -9.03
C ASP A 68 1.79 1.85 -8.35
N GLY A 69 3.05 1.96 -8.74
CA GLY A 69 3.96 3.03 -8.29
C GLY A 69 4.65 2.80 -6.94
N GLY A 70 4.15 1.92 -6.07
CA GLY A 70 4.86 1.42 -4.88
C GLY A 70 5.61 2.50 -4.07
N GLU A 71 6.92 2.31 -3.88
CA GLU A 71 7.79 3.24 -3.14
C GLU A 71 7.89 4.63 -3.78
N HIS A 72 7.76 4.72 -5.11
CA HIS A 72 7.81 6.00 -5.82
C HIS A 72 6.61 6.89 -5.43
N ASN A 73 5.40 6.34 -5.44
CA ASN A 73 4.21 7.07 -5.02
C ASN A 73 4.32 7.52 -3.56
N LEU A 74 4.74 6.62 -2.65
CA LEU A 74 4.94 6.97 -1.25
C LEU A 74 5.99 8.08 -1.07
N LYS A 75 7.08 8.06 -1.82
CA LYS A 75 8.11 9.10 -1.77
C LYS A 75 7.57 10.46 -2.22
N GLU A 76 6.82 10.49 -3.32
CA GLU A 76 6.24 11.73 -3.84
C GLU A 76 5.17 12.29 -2.89
N LEU A 77 4.29 11.44 -2.39
CA LEU A 77 3.29 11.83 -1.39
C LEU A 77 3.95 12.34 -0.11
N ASN A 78 4.98 11.65 0.41
CA ASN A 78 5.71 12.14 1.58
C ASN A 78 6.40 13.49 1.35
N ALA A 79 6.95 13.73 0.16
CA ALA A 79 7.57 15.01 -0.16
C ALA A 79 6.58 16.18 -0.08
N ILE A 80 5.30 15.93 -0.40
CA ILE A 80 4.25 16.95 -0.40
C ILE A 80 3.56 17.04 0.97
N PHE A 81 3.26 15.90 1.60
CA PHE A 81 2.29 15.80 2.69
C PHE A 81 2.87 15.56 4.08
N SER A 82 4.15 15.18 4.23
CA SER A 82 4.72 14.90 5.57
C SER A 82 4.61 16.10 6.53
N LYS A 83 4.94 17.30 6.04
CA LYS A 83 4.83 18.53 6.83
C LYS A 83 3.36 18.89 7.15
N PRO A 84 2.44 18.97 6.17
CA PRO A 84 1.02 19.19 6.44
C PRO A 84 0.41 18.16 7.41
N LEU A 85 0.75 16.88 7.28
CA LEU A 85 0.28 15.83 8.17
C LEU A 85 0.83 15.99 9.59
N ARG A 86 2.12 16.33 9.72
CA ARG A 86 2.68 16.63 11.04
C ARG A 86 1.95 17.81 11.70
N GLU A 87 1.73 18.90 10.97
CA GLU A 87 0.98 20.06 11.47
C GLU A 87 -0.46 19.68 11.88
N LEU A 88 -1.11 18.81 11.09
CA LEU A 88 -2.45 18.31 11.38
C LEU A 88 -2.50 17.52 12.69
N LEU A 89 -1.54 16.61 12.87
CA LEU A 89 -1.48 15.67 13.99
C LEU A 89 -0.89 16.31 15.26
N SER A 90 -0.14 17.41 15.10
CA SER A 90 0.36 18.22 16.22
C SER A 90 -0.73 19.00 16.98
N SER A 91 -1.98 18.98 16.49
CA SER A 91 -3.09 19.71 17.12
C SER A 91 -3.47 19.16 18.50
N GLU A 92 -3.25 17.86 18.76
CA GLU A 92 -3.59 17.22 20.03
C GLU A 92 -2.37 17.04 20.97
N SER A 93 -1.16 16.92 20.41
CA SER A 93 0.09 16.74 21.16
C SER A 93 1.29 17.03 20.26
N GLU A 94 2.46 17.36 20.82
CA GLU A 94 3.66 17.64 20.02
C GLU A 94 4.04 16.41 19.19
N VAL A 95 4.10 16.57 17.86
CA VAL A 95 4.56 15.54 16.92
C VAL A 95 5.88 15.99 16.29
N ASP A 96 6.90 15.16 16.42
CA ASP A 96 8.22 15.43 15.84
C ASP A 96 8.23 15.22 14.32
N ASP A 97 7.60 14.12 13.89
CA ASP A 97 7.61 13.65 12.51
C ASP A 97 6.35 12.85 12.17
N ALA A 98 5.91 12.94 10.92
CA ALA A 98 4.76 12.21 10.38
C ALA A 98 5.04 11.85 8.92
N ALA A 99 5.03 10.56 8.61
CA ALA A 99 5.30 10.06 7.26
C ALA A 99 4.29 8.98 6.86
N LEU A 100 3.79 9.05 5.63
CA LEU A 100 3.02 7.99 5.01
C LEU A 100 3.91 6.76 4.86
N ILE A 101 3.41 5.61 5.31
CA ILE A 101 4.09 4.31 5.20
C ILE A 101 3.35 3.33 4.28
N SER A 102 2.07 3.57 4.02
CA SER A 102 1.26 2.81 3.09
C SER A 102 0.12 3.68 2.54
N ILE A 103 -0.43 3.26 1.41
CA ILE A 103 -1.64 3.80 0.80
C ILE A 103 -2.40 2.65 0.15
N ASP A 104 -3.72 2.70 0.24
CA ASP A 104 -4.65 1.90 -0.56
C ASP A 104 -5.80 2.80 -1.03
N SER A 105 -6.74 2.25 -1.79
CA SER A 105 -7.86 3.00 -2.35
C SER A 105 -8.78 3.67 -1.34
N LYS A 106 -8.69 3.30 -0.06
CA LYS A 106 -9.55 3.81 1.01
C LYS A 106 -8.84 4.72 1.99
N GLY A 107 -7.52 4.88 1.91
CA GLY A 107 -6.80 5.78 2.81
C GLY A 107 -5.30 5.52 2.89
N ILE A 108 -4.69 6.15 3.89
CA ILE A 108 -3.26 6.06 4.16
C ILE A 108 -2.99 5.62 5.60
N ASP A 109 -1.88 4.92 5.81
CA ASP A 109 -1.31 4.75 7.14
C ASP A 109 -0.15 5.72 7.31
N VAL A 110 -0.19 6.51 8.39
CA VAL A 110 0.84 7.48 8.75
C VAL A 110 1.57 6.98 9.99
N ARG A 111 2.89 6.84 9.90
CA ARG A 111 3.74 6.66 11.07
C ARG A 111 4.03 8.03 11.67
N VAL A 112 3.66 8.17 12.93
CA VAL A 112 3.82 9.39 13.73
C VAL A 112 4.86 9.12 14.80
N ARG A 113 5.77 10.08 15.02
CA ARG A 113 6.83 9.99 16.02
C ARG A 113 6.69 11.11 17.06
N GLN A 114 6.76 10.72 18.33
CA GLN A 114 6.69 11.61 19.48
C GLN A 114 7.79 11.24 20.47
N GLY A 115 8.89 12.00 20.45
CA GLY A 115 10.12 11.65 21.15
C GLY A 115 10.64 10.28 20.70
N ALA A 116 10.67 9.33 21.63
CA ALA A 116 11.09 7.94 21.40
C ALA A 116 9.96 7.00 20.99
N GLN A 117 8.70 7.46 21.01
CA GLN A 117 7.53 6.64 20.70
C GLN A 117 7.13 6.77 19.24
N PHE A 118 6.62 5.68 18.68
CA PHE A 118 6.03 5.62 17.35
C PHE A 118 4.65 4.99 17.43
N ASN A 119 3.70 5.59 16.74
CA ASN A 119 2.37 5.03 16.50
C ASN A 119 2.04 5.11 15.01
N ILE A 120 1.12 4.26 14.57
CA ILE A 120 0.59 4.28 13.21
C ILE A 120 -0.86 4.71 13.30
N GLN A 121 -1.23 5.71 12.50
CA GLN A 121 -2.57 6.23 12.42
C GLN A 121 -3.14 5.98 11.03
N ARG A 122 -4.33 5.38 10.98
CA ARG A 122 -5.08 5.21 9.74
C ARG A 122 -5.89 6.47 9.46
N LEU A 123 -5.67 7.11 8.31
CA LEU A 123 -6.48 8.23 7.83
C LEU A 123 -7.29 7.78 6.61
N PRO A 124 -8.62 7.60 6.74
CA PRO A 124 -9.46 7.21 5.62
C PRO A 124 -9.65 8.37 4.63
N PHE A 125 -9.79 8.04 3.36
CA PHE A 125 -10.32 8.96 2.36
C PHE A 125 -11.84 9.07 2.48
N GLU A 126 -12.37 10.23 2.13
CA GLU A 126 -13.82 10.49 2.13
C GLU A 126 -14.47 10.29 0.76
N GLU A 127 -13.65 9.98 -0.25
CA GLU A 127 -14.12 9.63 -1.58
C GLU A 127 -15.06 8.42 -1.47
N GLY A 128 -16.28 8.54 -2.00
CA GLY A 128 -17.20 7.41 -2.10
C GLY A 128 -16.74 6.38 -3.13
N HIS A 129 -15.81 6.76 -4.01
CA HIS A 129 -15.12 5.88 -4.94
C HIS A 129 -13.69 5.58 -4.45
N GLY A 130 -13.14 4.43 -4.86
CA GLY A 130 -11.75 4.10 -4.56
C GLY A 130 -10.78 5.07 -5.24
N VAL A 131 -9.71 5.43 -4.54
CA VAL A 131 -8.55 6.14 -5.10
C VAL A 131 -7.66 5.14 -5.82
N GLU A 132 -7.40 5.34 -7.11
CA GLU A 132 -6.63 4.41 -7.93
C GLU A 132 -5.34 5.02 -8.49
N THR A 133 -5.22 6.35 -8.52
CA THR A 133 -4.06 7.04 -9.11
C THR A 133 -3.36 7.97 -8.13
N LEU A 134 -2.10 8.30 -8.43
CA LEU A 134 -1.32 9.25 -7.62
C LEU A 134 -1.96 10.64 -7.57
N GLU A 135 -2.56 11.10 -8.68
CA GLU A 135 -3.23 12.40 -8.72
C GLU A 135 -4.52 12.41 -7.89
N GLU A 136 -5.29 11.33 -7.94
CA GLU A 136 -6.46 11.15 -7.05
C GLU A 136 -6.02 11.11 -5.58
N ALA A 137 -4.92 10.43 -5.25
CA ALA A 137 -4.40 10.39 -3.89
C ALA A 137 -3.99 11.77 -3.38
N LYS A 138 -3.30 12.57 -4.22
CA LYS A 138 -2.96 13.96 -3.88
C LYS A 138 -4.23 14.78 -3.60
N ALA A 139 -5.25 14.67 -4.45
CA ALA A 139 -6.51 15.38 -4.27
C ALA A 139 -7.25 14.95 -2.99
N ALA A 140 -7.33 13.63 -2.74
CA ALA A 140 -7.96 13.08 -1.55
C ALA A 140 -7.24 13.50 -0.26
N LEU A 141 -5.90 13.53 -0.25
CA LEU A 141 -5.12 13.95 0.92
C LEU A 141 -5.27 15.42 1.25
N TRP A 142 -5.35 16.29 0.24
CA TRP A 142 -5.66 17.70 0.50
C TRP A 142 -7.04 17.86 1.16
N LYS A 143 -8.06 17.13 0.71
CA LYS A 143 -9.39 17.13 1.36
C LYS A 143 -9.31 16.69 2.83
N VAL A 144 -8.55 15.64 3.13
CA VAL A 144 -8.31 15.17 4.51
C VAL A 144 -7.69 16.29 5.36
N ILE A 145 -6.64 16.95 4.86
CA ILE A 145 -5.95 18.04 5.57
C ILE A 145 -6.86 19.25 5.78
N GLU A 146 -7.61 19.66 4.77
CA GLU A 146 -8.49 20.84 4.83
C GLU A 146 -9.67 20.62 5.79
N LYS A 147 -10.29 19.45 5.76
CA LYS A 147 -11.45 19.16 6.61
C LYS A 147 -11.09 19.13 8.08
N VAL A 148 -9.98 18.48 8.44
CA VAL A 148 -9.56 18.43 9.84
C VAL A 148 -9.27 19.84 10.35
N LYS A 149 -8.62 20.71 9.54
CA LYS A 149 -8.47 22.12 9.87
C LYS A 149 -9.83 22.80 10.15
N LEU A 150 -10.84 22.59 9.31
CA LEU A 150 -12.18 23.19 9.48
C LEU A 150 -12.91 22.73 10.74
N ASN A 151 -12.79 21.44 11.11
CA ASN A 151 -13.41 20.90 12.32
C ASN A 151 -12.83 21.50 13.61
N TYR A 152 -11.58 21.99 13.58
CA TYR A 152 -10.95 22.66 14.72
C TYR A 152 -11.32 24.15 14.85
N PHE A 153 -11.76 24.82 13.78
CA PHE A 153 -12.24 26.21 13.85
C PHE A 153 -13.70 26.33 14.33
N GLN A 154 -14.39 25.20 14.55
CA GLN A 154 -15.79 25.17 15.03
C GLN A 154 -15.93 24.69 16.49
N LYS A 155 -14.83 24.44 17.19
CA LYS A 155 -14.79 24.21 18.65
C LYS A 155 -14.17 25.41 19.34
#